data_AF-A0A9E6VXT0-F1
#
_entry.id   AF-A0A9E6VXT0-F1
#
_cell.length_a   1.000
_cell.length_b   1.000
_cell.length_c   1.000
_cell.angle_alpha   90.00
_cell.angle_beta   90.00
_cell.angle_gamma   90.00
#
_symmetry.space_group_name_H-M   'P 1'
#
loop_
_entity.id
_entity.type
_entity.pdbx_description
1 polymer ?
#
loop_
_entity_poly.entity_id
_entity_poly.type
_entity_poly.pdbx_seq_one_letter_code
_entity_poly.pdbx_strand_id
1 'polypeptide(L)'
;MTLNLVHKVAKQLFPARRIIASFFLAAGLLVLQTAHVEAASRVKDIAEFEGIRDNILVGYGVVVGLNGTGDSLKNSPFTEQSLESMLERLGVNTSGQTLKTKNSAAVIVTATLPPFQRQGTKIDVVVSSLGDATNLTGGTLVVTPLLAADGEVYAVAQGTL
;
A
#
# COMPACT_ATOMS: atom_id res chain seq x y z
N MET A 1 -75.23 32.15 -48.95
CA MET A 1 -74.40 32.62 -47.81
C MET A 1 -74.08 31.46 -46.85
N THR A 2 -73.60 30.32 -47.36
CA THR A 2 -73.38 29.09 -46.55
C THR A 2 -72.04 28.39 -46.83
N LEU A 3 -71.39 28.66 -47.97
CA LEU A 3 -70.12 28.01 -48.35
C LEU A 3 -68.88 28.60 -47.63
N ASN A 4 -68.90 29.90 -47.30
CA ASN A 4 -67.78 30.58 -46.64
C ASN A 4 -67.63 30.24 -45.15
N LEU A 5 -68.66 29.70 -44.50
CA LEU A 5 -68.62 29.38 -43.07
C LEU A 5 -67.92 28.05 -42.81
N VAL A 6 -68.18 27.03 -43.64
CA VAL A 6 -67.56 25.69 -43.53
C VAL A 6 -66.05 25.75 -43.81
N HIS A 7 -65.63 26.54 -44.80
CA HIS A 7 -64.21 26.69 -45.16
C HIS A 7 -63.40 27.42 -44.07
N LYS A 8 -64.02 28.35 -43.34
CA LYS A 8 -63.37 29.14 -42.27
C LYS A 8 -63.22 28.32 -40.98
N VAL A 9 -64.20 27.47 -40.65
CA VAL A 9 -64.14 26.54 -39.51
C VAL A 9 -63.10 25.44 -39.74
N ALA A 10 -63.04 24.86 -40.94
CA ALA A 10 -62.04 23.84 -41.27
C ALA A 10 -60.61 24.38 -41.10
N LYS A 11 -60.32 25.60 -41.59
CA LYS A 11 -58.99 26.24 -41.49
C LYS A 11 -58.56 26.56 -40.06
N GLN A 12 -59.50 26.82 -39.14
CA GLN A 12 -59.20 27.10 -37.73
C GLN A 12 -58.97 25.85 -36.87
N LEU A 13 -59.48 24.67 -37.27
CA LEU A 13 -59.24 23.42 -36.56
C LEU A 13 -57.86 22.79 -36.83
N PHE A 14 -57.23 23.09 -37.97
CA PHE A 14 -55.90 22.57 -38.32
C PHE A 14 -54.74 23.08 -37.44
N PRO A 15 -54.62 24.37 -37.06
CA PRO A 15 -53.52 24.83 -36.20
C PRO A 15 -53.65 24.28 -34.77
N ALA A 16 -54.87 24.11 -34.25
CA ALA A 16 -55.11 23.60 -32.90
C ALA A 16 -54.62 22.15 -32.73
N ARG A 17 -54.88 21.26 -33.70
CA ARG A 17 -54.38 19.87 -33.66
C ARG A 17 -52.86 19.79 -33.78
N ARG A 18 -52.22 20.70 -34.53
CA ARG A 18 -50.76 20.76 -34.65
C ARG A 18 -50.10 21.26 -33.36
N ILE A 19 -50.69 22.26 -32.70
CA ILE A 19 -50.19 22.78 -31.42
C ILE A 19 -50.31 21.72 -30.31
N ILE A 20 -51.44 21.01 -30.22
CA ILE A 20 -51.63 19.93 -29.25
C ILE A 20 -50.66 18.77 -29.53
N ALA A 21 -50.48 18.38 -30.80
CA ALA A 21 -49.52 17.35 -31.17
C ALA A 21 -48.07 17.74 -30.87
N SER A 22 -47.67 19.00 -31.12
CA SER A 22 -46.33 19.48 -30.75
C SER A 22 -46.13 19.58 -29.24
N PHE A 23 -47.17 19.87 -28.47
CA PHE A 23 -47.10 19.90 -27.00
C PHE A 23 -46.94 18.49 -26.43
N PHE A 24 -47.68 17.51 -26.97
CA PHE A 24 -47.50 16.09 -26.61
C PHE A 24 -46.14 15.53 -27.06
N LEU A 25 -45.63 15.95 -28.22
CA LEU A 25 -44.30 15.55 -28.69
C LEU A 25 -43.18 16.16 -27.83
N ALA A 26 -43.31 17.44 -27.44
CA ALA A 26 -42.38 18.10 -26.54
C ALA A 26 -42.43 17.51 -25.12
N ALA A 27 -43.61 17.17 -24.61
CA ALA A 27 -43.77 16.48 -23.34
C ALA A 27 -43.17 15.06 -23.38
N GLY A 28 -43.36 14.33 -24.48
CA GLY A 28 -42.72 13.03 -24.70
C GLY A 28 -41.20 13.12 -24.74
N LEU A 29 -40.65 14.15 -25.40
CA LEU A 29 -39.20 14.38 -25.49
C LEU A 29 -38.58 14.80 -24.15
N LEU A 30 -39.35 15.49 -23.28
CA LEU A 30 -38.91 15.86 -21.93
C LEU A 30 -38.86 14.65 -20.98
N VAL A 31 -39.76 13.68 -21.16
CA VAL A 31 -39.77 12.43 -20.36
C VAL A 31 -38.59 11.51 -20.72
N LEU A 32 -38.05 11.59 -21.95
CA LEU A 32 -36.89 10.82 -22.39
C LEU A 32 -35.54 11.35 -21.87
N GLN A 33 -35.50 12.52 -21.22
CA GLN A 33 -34.26 13.12 -20.68
C GLN A 33 -33.93 12.68 -19.24
N THR A 34 -34.70 11.77 -18.63
CA THR A 34 -34.37 11.18 -17.32
C THR A 34 -33.31 10.08 -17.44
N ALA A 35 -32.27 10.32 -18.26
CA ALA A 35 -31.12 9.45 -18.33
C ALA A 35 -30.36 9.50 -16.99
N HIS A 36 -30.50 8.41 -16.26
CA HIS A 36 -29.68 7.92 -15.15
C HIS A 36 -28.42 8.76 -14.86
N VAL A 37 -28.50 9.56 -13.80
CA VAL A 37 -27.30 9.98 -13.05
C VAL A 37 -26.96 8.82 -12.12
N GLU A 38 -26.23 7.83 -12.64
CA GLU A 38 -25.50 6.90 -11.78
C GLU A 38 -24.26 7.63 -11.22
N ALA A 39 -24.48 8.46 -10.20
CA ALA A 39 -23.41 8.88 -9.32
C ALA A 39 -23.08 7.71 -8.38
N ALA A 40 -22.55 6.62 -8.95
CA ALA A 40 -21.96 5.53 -8.20
C ALA A 40 -20.60 5.96 -7.66
N SER A 41 -20.60 6.97 -6.78
CA SER A 41 -19.47 7.17 -5.87
C SER A 41 -19.46 5.96 -4.95
N ARG A 42 -18.57 5.01 -5.23
CA ARG A 42 -18.45 3.83 -4.40
C ARG A 42 -18.01 4.34 -3.04
N VAL A 43 -18.73 4.00 -1.98
CA VAL A 43 -18.49 4.48 -0.61
C VAL A 43 -17.03 4.28 -0.14
N LYS A 44 -16.28 3.39 -0.78
CA LYS A 44 -14.82 3.25 -0.63
C LYS A 44 -14.00 4.51 -0.95
N ASP A 45 -14.56 5.49 -1.66
CA ASP A 45 -13.85 6.69 -2.12
C ASP A 45 -14.08 7.90 -1.19
N ILE A 46 -14.93 7.78 -0.14
CA ILE A 46 -15.29 8.89 0.78
C ILE A 46 -15.21 8.51 2.28
N ALA A 47 -14.67 7.32 2.63
CA ALA A 47 -14.54 6.91 4.02
C ALA A 47 -13.14 6.36 4.34
N GLU A 48 -12.34 7.14 5.07
CA GLU A 48 -11.28 6.58 5.91
C GLU A 48 -11.96 5.95 7.14
N PHE A 49 -11.75 4.65 7.35
CA PHE A 49 -12.28 4.00 8.56
C PHE A 49 -11.52 4.52 9.77
N GLU A 50 -12.24 5.16 10.69
CA GLU A 50 -11.74 5.54 12.01
C GLU A 50 -11.28 4.27 12.74
N GLY A 51 -9.98 4.17 13.07
CA GLY A 51 -9.39 3.00 13.73
C GLY A 51 -8.51 2.11 12.84
N ILE A 52 -8.30 2.47 11.57
CA ILE A 52 -7.22 1.89 10.79
C ILE A 52 -5.88 2.35 11.37
N ARG A 53 -5.13 1.40 11.92
CA ARG A 53 -3.78 1.64 12.43
C ARG A 53 -2.79 0.81 11.62
N ASP A 54 -1.71 1.44 11.21
CA ASP A 54 -0.56 0.73 10.68
C ASP A 54 0.08 -0.12 11.78
N ASN A 55 0.51 -1.32 11.42
CA ASN A 55 1.23 -2.18 12.33
C ASN A 55 2.73 -1.98 12.13
N ILE A 56 3.41 -1.48 13.16
CA ILE A 56 4.85 -1.29 13.12
C ILE A 56 5.49 -2.64 13.40
N LEU A 57 6.30 -3.10 12.46
CA LEU A 57 7.07 -4.31 12.58
C LEU A 57 8.53 -3.97 12.89
N VAL A 58 9.13 -4.75 13.77
CA VAL A 58 10.53 -4.61 14.18
C VAL A 58 11.20 -5.98 14.16
N GLY A 59 12.41 -6.04 13.62
CA GLY A 59 13.24 -7.23 13.63
C GLY A 59 14.70 -6.89 13.92
N TYR A 60 15.40 -7.83 14.54
CA TYR A 60 16.84 -7.76 14.75
C TYR A 60 17.52 -8.67 13.74
N GLY A 61 18.39 -8.08 12.93
CA GLY A 61 19.03 -8.75 11.81
C GLY A 61 20.54 -8.58 11.81
N VAL A 62 21.16 -9.27 10.87
CA VAL A 62 22.58 -9.13 10.58
C VAL A 62 22.76 -8.86 9.09
N VAL A 63 23.53 -7.83 8.77
CA VAL A 63 23.98 -7.54 7.41
C VAL A 63 25.39 -8.06 7.25
N VAL A 64 25.64 -8.83 6.18
CA VAL A 64 26.95 -9.42 5.88
C VAL A 64 27.48 -8.95 4.54
N GLY A 65 28.79 -9.06 4.31
CA GLY A 65 29.42 -8.69 3.03
C GLY A 65 29.78 -7.21 2.92
N LEU A 66 29.92 -6.52 4.05
CA LEU A 66 30.29 -5.11 4.09
C LEU A 66 31.79 -4.93 3.84
N ASN A 67 32.19 -4.03 2.94
CA ASN A 67 33.60 -3.86 2.56
C ASN A 67 34.44 -3.07 3.60
N GLY A 68 34.52 -3.59 4.83
CA GLY A 68 35.26 -2.97 5.93
C GLY A 68 34.51 -1.86 6.67
N THR A 69 33.22 -1.66 6.34
CA THR A 69 32.35 -0.61 6.89
C THR A 69 31.35 -1.12 7.93
N GLY A 70 31.39 -2.40 8.27
CA GLY A 70 30.60 -3.01 9.34
C GLY A 70 31.06 -2.59 10.74
N ASP A 71 30.48 -3.20 11.76
CA ASP A 71 30.71 -2.84 13.16
C ASP A 71 32.17 -3.07 13.56
N SER A 72 32.69 -2.30 14.51
CA SER A 72 33.98 -2.52 15.13
C SER A 72 33.84 -3.35 16.41
N LEU A 73 34.71 -4.36 16.54
CA LEU A 73 34.80 -5.24 17.71
C LEU A 73 34.95 -4.51 19.05
N LYS A 74 35.45 -3.26 19.04
CA LYS A 74 35.71 -2.53 20.29
C LYS A 74 34.47 -1.90 20.91
N ASN A 75 33.39 -1.71 20.15
CA ASN A 75 32.22 -0.96 20.57
C ASN A 75 30.87 -1.69 20.37
N SER A 76 30.85 -2.91 19.82
CA SER A 76 29.60 -3.64 19.58
C SER A 76 29.56 -5.06 20.17
N PRO A 77 29.44 -5.20 21.50
CA PRO A 77 29.31 -6.50 22.16
C PRO A 77 28.05 -7.28 21.71
N PHE A 78 27.00 -6.57 21.28
CA PHE A 78 25.77 -7.20 20.78
C PHE A 78 25.95 -7.86 19.40
N THR A 79 26.77 -7.28 18.51
CA THR A 79 27.07 -7.87 17.19
C THR A 79 27.90 -9.14 17.35
N GLU A 80 28.88 -9.12 18.25
CA GLU A 80 29.71 -10.29 18.57
C GLU A 80 28.84 -11.45 19.10
N GLN A 81 28.01 -11.18 20.11
CA GLN A 81 27.16 -12.21 20.71
C GLN A 81 26.09 -12.76 19.75
N SER A 82 25.57 -11.92 18.85
CA SER A 82 24.61 -12.35 17.82
C SER A 82 25.27 -13.25 16.77
N LEU A 83 26.49 -12.93 16.35
CA LEU A 83 27.27 -13.75 15.40
C LEU A 83 27.70 -15.08 16.03
N GLU A 84 28.16 -15.08 17.29
CA GLU A 84 28.46 -16.31 18.01
C GLU A 84 27.23 -17.21 18.11
N SER A 85 26.09 -16.67 18.55
CA SER A 85 24.83 -17.43 18.67
C SER A 85 24.37 -18.00 17.32
N MET A 86 24.60 -17.28 16.22
CA MET A 86 24.28 -17.75 14.87
C MET A 86 25.23 -18.87 14.42
N LEU A 87 26.53 -18.71 14.63
CA LEU A 87 27.55 -19.68 14.26
C LEU A 87 27.42 -20.98 15.08
N GLU A 88 27.11 -20.87 16.37
CA GLU A 88 26.81 -22.01 17.24
C GLU A 88 25.59 -22.80 16.73
N ARG A 89 24.51 -22.10 16.33
CA ARG A 89 23.32 -22.73 15.73
C ARG A 89 23.61 -23.43 14.41
N LEU A 90 24.64 -22.98 13.69
CA LEU A 90 25.14 -23.61 12.46
C LEU A 90 26.19 -24.71 12.73
N GLY A 91 26.45 -25.03 14.00
CA GLY A 91 27.39 -26.07 14.41
C GLY A 91 28.86 -25.66 14.30
N VAL A 92 29.15 -24.37 14.16
CA VAL A 92 30.51 -23.83 14.09
C VAL A 92 30.96 -23.38 15.48
N ASN A 93 32.05 -23.96 15.97
CA ASN A 93 32.61 -23.61 17.27
C ASN A 93 33.48 -22.34 17.16
N THR A 94 33.03 -21.25 17.77
CA THR A 94 33.69 -19.92 17.71
C THR A 94 34.64 -19.65 18.89
N SER A 95 34.83 -20.61 19.80
CA SER A 95 35.67 -20.47 21.00
C SER A 95 37.03 -19.82 20.69
N GLY A 96 37.20 -18.55 21.08
CA GLY A 96 38.48 -17.83 21.02
C GLY A 96 38.90 -17.26 19.66
N GLN A 97 38.02 -17.21 18.65
CA GLN A 97 38.34 -16.53 17.38
C GLN A 97 37.80 -15.10 17.37
N THR A 98 38.70 -14.12 17.24
CA THR A 98 38.35 -12.71 17.03
C THR A 98 37.61 -12.55 15.69
N LEU A 99 36.27 -12.50 15.74
CA LEU A 99 35.42 -12.33 14.56
C LEU A 99 35.72 -10.99 13.89
N LYS A 100 36.06 -10.97 12.60
CA LYS A 100 36.26 -9.70 11.86
C LYS A 100 34.91 -9.01 11.62
N THR A 101 34.43 -8.28 12.62
CA THR A 101 33.14 -7.57 12.59
C THR A 101 33.07 -6.52 11.49
N LYS A 102 34.19 -5.99 10.96
CA LYS A 102 34.14 -4.97 9.90
C LYS A 102 33.44 -5.41 8.60
N ASN A 103 33.18 -6.71 8.40
CA ASN A 103 32.44 -7.24 7.26
C ASN A 103 30.98 -7.61 7.59
N SER A 104 30.52 -7.28 8.81
CA SER A 104 29.19 -7.60 9.31
C SER A 104 28.65 -6.45 10.16
N ALA A 105 27.35 -6.23 10.19
CA ALA A 105 26.74 -5.26 11.09
C ALA A 105 25.49 -5.86 11.73
N ALA A 106 25.33 -5.65 13.04
CA ALA A 106 24.03 -5.85 13.69
C ALA A 106 23.13 -4.69 13.28
N VAL A 107 21.90 -5.03 12.88
CA VAL A 107 20.95 -4.04 12.39
C VAL A 107 19.59 -4.22 13.04
N ILE A 108 18.87 -3.12 13.16
CA ILE A 108 17.43 -3.11 13.39
C ILE A 108 16.74 -2.88 12.06
N VAL A 109 15.73 -3.70 11.80
CA VAL A 109 14.89 -3.59 10.62
C VAL A 109 13.52 -3.16 11.08
N THR A 110 13.05 -2.03 10.57
CA THR A 110 11.70 -1.53 10.85
C THR A 110 10.90 -1.51 9.57
N ALA A 111 9.62 -1.83 9.68
CA ALA A 111 8.70 -1.77 8.56
C ALA A 111 7.33 -1.32 9.04
N THR A 112 6.60 -0.63 8.17
CA THR A 112 5.21 -0.27 8.43
C THR A 112 4.36 -1.20 7.59
N LEU A 113 3.55 -2.04 8.22
CA LEU A 113 2.59 -2.92 7.54
C LEU A 113 1.23 -2.20 7.48
N PRO A 114 0.78 -1.79 6.28
CA PRO A 114 -0.55 -1.22 6.13
C PRO A 114 -1.63 -2.23 6.53
N PRO A 115 -2.80 -1.76 6.98
CA PRO A 115 -3.94 -2.62 7.27
C PRO A 115 -4.37 -3.45 6.04
N PHE A 116 -4.99 -4.60 6.28
CA PHE A 116 -5.63 -5.43 5.25
C PHE A 116 -4.72 -5.86 4.08
N GLN A 117 -3.40 -5.91 4.30
CA GLN A 117 -2.48 -6.43 3.31
C GLN A 117 -2.67 -7.94 3.09
N ARG A 118 -2.53 -8.36 1.84
CA ARG A 118 -2.60 -9.78 1.45
C ARG A 118 -1.26 -10.46 1.70
N GLN A 119 -1.31 -11.76 1.98
CA GLN A 119 -0.11 -12.57 2.06
C GLN A 119 0.66 -12.52 0.73
N GLY A 120 1.97 -12.31 0.81
CA GLY A 120 2.84 -12.18 -0.36
C GLY A 120 2.96 -10.75 -0.91
N THR A 121 2.25 -9.77 -0.35
CA THR A 121 2.53 -8.36 -0.65
C THR A 121 3.93 -8.00 -0.18
N LYS A 122 4.68 -7.29 -1.02
CA LYS A 122 5.98 -6.71 -0.66
C LYS A 122 5.75 -5.42 0.13
N ILE A 123 6.47 -5.29 1.23
CA ILE A 123 6.51 -4.06 2.03
C ILE A 123 7.94 -3.54 2.05
N ASP A 124 8.06 -2.21 2.07
CA ASP A 124 9.37 -1.58 2.21
C ASP A 124 9.82 -1.64 3.67
N VAL A 125 11.12 -1.80 3.85
CA VAL A 125 11.75 -1.91 5.16
C VAL A 125 12.91 -0.92 5.25
N VAL A 126 13.12 -0.37 6.43
CA VAL A 126 14.25 0.47 6.74
C VAL A 126 15.22 -0.34 7.58
N VAL A 127 16.47 -0.42 7.12
CA VAL A 127 17.54 -1.10 7.84
C VAL A 127 18.48 -0.05 8.43
N SER A 128 18.75 -0.15 9.72
CA SER A 128 19.64 0.77 10.44
C SER A 128 20.64 0.00 11.26
N SER A 129 21.90 0.43 11.26
CA SER A 129 22.93 -0.17 12.11
C SER A 129 22.61 0.06 13.58
N LEU A 130 22.83 -0.97 14.40
CA LEU A 130 22.77 -0.90 15.86
C LEU A 130 24.12 -0.55 16.48
N GLY A 131 25.21 -0.91 15.79
CA GLY A 131 26.57 -0.61 16.21
C GLY A 131 27.14 0.64 15.53
N ASP A 132 28.44 0.61 15.30
CA ASP A 132 29.25 1.68 14.73
C ASP A 132 29.60 1.45 13.24
N ALA A 133 28.85 0.59 12.54
CA ALA A 133 28.95 0.46 11.09
C ALA A 133 28.77 1.82 10.40
N THR A 134 29.74 2.17 9.55
CA THR A 134 29.79 3.45 8.83
C THR A 134 28.91 3.45 7.57
N ASN A 135 28.75 2.29 6.94
CA ASN A 135 27.92 2.14 5.73
C ASN A 135 27.44 0.69 5.60
N LEU A 136 26.16 0.51 5.26
CA LEU A 136 25.52 -0.79 5.01
C LEU A 136 25.39 -1.13 3.51
N THR A 137 25.66 -0.17 2.61
CA THR A 137 25.58 -0.36 1.15
C THR A 137 26.56 -1.43 0.67
N GLY A 138 26.10 -2.27 -0.24
CA GLY A 138 26.84 -3.43 -0.75
C GLY A 138 26.76 -4.65 0.17
N GLY A 139 26.16 -4.51 1.35
CA GLY A 139 25.85 -5.62 2.24
C GLY A 139 24.60 -6.37 1.82
N THR A 140 24.40 -7.54 2.42
CA THR A 140 23.19 -8.34 2.29
C THR A 140 22.60 -8.58 3.67
N LEU A 141 21.35 -8.18 3.86
CA LEU A 141 20.55 -8.53 5.02
C LEU A 141 20.21 -10.02 4.99
N VAL A 142 20.66 -10.74 6.02
CA VAL A 142 20.27 -12.13 6.26
C VAL A 142 18.79 -12.16 6.64
N VAL A 143 18.10 -13.25 6.26
CA VAL A 143 16.69 -13.50 6.57
C VAL A 143 16.35 -13.10 8.01
N THR A 144 15.57 -12.04 8.15
CA THR A 144 15.23 -11.40 9.42
C THR A 144 13.70 -11.39 9.59
N PRO A 145 13.16 -12.10 10.59
CA PRO A 145 11.73 -12.03 10.91
C PRO A 145 11.39 -10.67 11.51
N LEU A 146 10.25 -10.10 11.11
CA LEU A 146 9.73 -8.84 11.63
C LEU A 146 8.50 -9.11 12.49
N LEU A 147 8.60 -8.73 13.76
CA LEU A 147 7.58 -8.93 14.78
C LEU A 147 6.72 -7.68 14.92
N ALA A 148 5.42 -7.85 15.12
CA ALA A 148 4.53 -6.76 15.50
C ALA A 148 4.53 -6.56 17.03
N ALA A 149 3.77 -5.57 17.50
CA ALA A 149 3.65 -5.26 18.93
C ALA A 149 3.04 -6.39 19.79
N ASP A 150 2.38 -7.36 19.15
CA ASP A 150 1.84 -8.57 19.78
C ASP A 150 2.89 -9.70 19.93
N GLY A 151 4.08 -9.52 19.35
CA GLY A 151 5.15 -10.52 19.36
C GLY A 151 5.05 -11.59 18.29
N GLU A 152 4.06 -11.53 17.40
CA GLU A 152 3.92 -12.47 16.29
C GLU A 152 4.70 -11.99 15.06
N VAL A 153 5.13 -12.93 14.22
CA VAL A 153 5.88 -12.63 12.99
C VAL A 153 4.93 -12.39 11.83
N TYR A 154 4.90 -11.17 11.31
CA TYR A 154 4.02 -10.78 10.21
C TYR A 154 4.73 -10.71 8.86
N ALA A 155 6.04 -10.50 8.86
CA ALA A 155 6.83 -10.38 7.64
C ALA A 155 8.26 -10.91 7.84
N VAL A 156 8.94 -11.12 6.72
CA VAL A 156 10.34 -11.54 6.67
C VAL A 156 11.07 -10.60 5.71
N ALA A 157 12.15 -10.00 6.17
CA ALA A 157 13.01 -9.13 5.39
C ALA A 157 14.32 -9.85 5.02
N GLN A 158 14.74 -9.70 3.77
CA GLN A 158 16.04 -10.15 3.28
C GLN A 158 16.38 -9.40 1.99
N GLY A 159 17.67 -9.35 1.66
CA GLY A 159 18.11 -8.82 0.36
C GLY A 159 19.35 -7.93 0.46
N THR A 160 19.76 -7.42 -0.69
CA THR A 160 20.92 -6.53 -0.82
C THR A 160 20.57 -5.10 -0.46
N LEU A 161 21.52 -4.37 0.14
CA LEU A 161 21.43 -2.97 0.56
C LEU A 161 22.32 -2.05 -0.26
#